data_AF-A0A7K2MMN9-F1
#
_entry.id   AF-A0A7K2MMN9-F1
#
_cell.length_a   1.000
_cell.length_b   1.000
_cell.length_c   1.000
_cell.angle_alpha   90.00
_cell.angle_beta   90.00
_cell.angle_gamma   90.00
#
_symmetry.space_group_name_H-M   'P 1'
#
loop_
_entity.id
_entity.type
_entity.pdbx_description
1 polymer ?
#
loop_
_entity_poly.entity_id
_entity_poly.type
_entity_poly.pdbx_seq_one_letter_code
_entity_poly.pdbx_strand_id
1 'polypeptide(L)'
;MFRTAAHALPPWLGHALNTQRGPVPWNAVLRGALAGGPLLIAALAAGRASLGVVAAIAAMLAGINDRPGSRRTSVRRIGVPALAGAAGLLVGTYAGLHLGTVALTALLTGLGLAAGAVSAVGPVASATGTQLLVGSAVGAGMPLPDPAWQTVPAFLAGAGWLLLLRLVLPTPASLAGDLRLGYRFDGERAAVADVYEAVAALLDAI
;
A
#
# COMPACT_ATOMS: atom_id res chain seq x y z
N MET A 1 1.85 -51.86 8.01
CA MET A 1 1.21 -50.52 8.07
C MET A 1 2.16 -49.52 7.45
N PHE A 2 1.91 -49.10 6.21
CA PHE A 2 2.76 -48.11 5.51
C PHE A 2 2.35 -46.71 5.96
N ARG A 3 3.24 -45.98 6.65
CA ARG A 3 3.08 -44.53 6.83
C ARG A 3 3.23 -43.89 5.45
N THR A 4 2.17 -43.28 4.94
CA THR A 4 2.24 -42.34 3.83
C THR A 4 3.20 -41.23 4.23
N ALA A 5 4.36 -41.18 3.59
CA ALA A 5 5.26 -40.04 3.68
C ALA A 5 4.52 -38.84 3.07
N ALA A 6 3.95 -38.00 3.94
CA ALA A 6 3.46 -36.69 3.52
C ALA A 6 4.62 -36.02 2.78
N HIS A 7 4.37 -35.53 1.56
CA HIS A 7 5.36 -34.79 0.79
C HIS A 7 5.80 -33.59 1.63
N ALA A 8 6.94 -33.72 2.32
CA ALA A 8 7.50 -32.64 3.09
C ALA A 8 7.93 -31.58 2.07
N LEU A 9 7.24 -30.45 2.08
CA LEU A 9 7.61 -29.31 1.23
C LEU A 9 9.07 -28.93 1.55
N PRO A 10 9.87 -28.57 0.54
CA PRO A 10 11.21 -28.06 0.78
C PRO A 10 11.17 -26.92 1.82
N PRO A 11 12.13 -26.83 2.75
CA PRO A 11 12.06 -25.88 3.86
C PRO A 11 11.89 -24.42 3.43
N TRP A 12 12.47 -24.04 2.29
CA TRP A 12 12.32 -22.70 1.70
C TRP A 12 10.88 -22.42 1.25
N LEU A 13 10.20 -23.43 0.70
CA LEU A 13 8.82 -23.33 0.25
C LEU A 13 7.87 -23.38 1.45
N GLY A 14 8.17 -24.26 2.42
CA GLY A 14 7.46 -24.30 3.70
C GLY A 14 7.53 -22.96 4.43
N HIS A 15 8.69 -22.30 4.44
CA HIS A 15 8.87 -20.99 5.05
C HIS A 15 8.12 -19.88 4.30
N ALA A 16 8.19 -19.84 2.96
CA ALA A 16 7.47 -18.85 2.16
C ALA A 16 5.94 -18.97 2.29
N LEU A 17 5.43 -20.19 2.50
CA LEU A 17 4.01 -20.47 2.69
C LEU A 17 3.57 -20.36 4.16
N ASN A 18 4.51 -20.17 5.10
CA ASN A 18 4.18 -20.10 6.51
C ASN A 18 3.68 -18.70 6.88
N THR A 19 2.35 -18.57 7.01
CA THR A 19 1.71 -17.32 7.44
C THR A 19 2.04 -17.06 8.91
N GLN A 20 2.96 -16.13 9.20
CA GLN A 20 3.23 -15.73 10.57
C GLN A 20 2.05 -14.94 11.15
N ARG A 21 1.49 -15.42 12.26
CA ARG A 21 0.42 -14.73 13.00
C ARG A 21 1.04 -13.69 13.94
N GLY A 22 1.27 -12.50 13.41
CA GLY A 22 1.64 -11.34 14.23
C GLY A 22 0.42 -10.65 14.85
N PRO A 23 0.61 -9.82 15.90
CA PRO A 23 -0.46 -9.00 16.45
C PRO A 23 -1.01 -8.04 15.39
N VAL A 24 -2.34 -7.88 15.35
CA VAL A 24 -3.03 -7.04 14.36
C VAL A 24 -2.82 -5.55 14.68
N PRO A 25 -2.30 -4.72 13.75
CA PRO A 25 -2.12 -3.30 13.98
C PRO A 25 -3.45 -2.54 13.86
N TRP A 26 -4.30 -2.61 14.89
CA TRP A 26 -5.65 -2.01 14.90
C TRP A 26 -5.71 -0.54 14.49
N ASN A 27 -4.70 0.26 14.84
CA ASN A 27 -4.64 1.66 14.41
C ASN A 27 -4.52 1.82 12.90
N ALA A 28 -3.78 0.93 12.23
CA ALA A 28 -3.69 0.91 10.77
C ALA A 28 -4.99 0.40 10.15
N VAL A 29 -5.66 -0.58 10.78
CA VAL A 29 -6.97 -1.08 10.35
C VAL A 29 -8.02 0.04 10.39
N LEU A 30 -8.13 0.74 11.53
CA LEU A 30 -9.07 1.86 11.70
C LEU A 30 -8.77 2.99 10.73
N ARG A 31 -7.49 3.34 10.55
CA ARG A 31 -7.08 4.37 9.58
C ARG A 31 -7.45 3.97 8.15
N GLY A 32 -7.24 2.72 7.77
CA GLY A 32 -7.66 2.18 6.47
C GLY A 32 -9.18 2.24 6.28
N ALA A 33 -9.94 1.83 7.28
CA ALA A 33 -11.41 1.91 7.26
C ALA A 33 -11.91 3.36 7.12
N LEU A 34 -11.32 4.30 7.87
CA LEU A 34 -11.64 5.73 7.83
C LEU A 34 -11.14 6.43 6.56
N ALA A 35 -10.16 5.87 5.87
CA ALA A 35 -9.64 6.45 4.64
C ALA A 35 -10.59 6.21 3.46
N GLY A 36 -11.10 4.99 3.30
CA GLY A 36 -11.98 4.63 2.18
C GLY A 36 -13.47 4.88 2.45
N GLY A 37 -13.98 4.41 3.60
CA GLY A 37 -15.41 4.35 3.88
C GLY A 37 -16.11 5.71 3.87
N PRO A 38 -15.67 6.69 4.70
CA PRO A 38 -16.28 8.02 4.77
C PRO A 38 -16.27 8.76 3.43
N LEU A 39 -15.17 8.68 2.68
CA LEU A 39 -15.07 9.31 1.36
C LEU A 39 -16.08 8.72 0.36
N LEU A 40 -16.18 7.39 0.32
CA LEU A 40 -17.11 6.71 -0.56
C LEU A 40 -18.57 7.04 -0.18
N ILE A 41 -18.91 7.00 1.10
CA ILE A 41 -20.25 7.34 1.60
C ILE A 41 -20.61 8.79 1.26
N ALA A 42 -19.69 9.74 1.48
CA ALA A 42 -19.91 11.14 1.16
C ALA A 42 -20.11 11.36 -0.34
N ALA A 43 -19.33 10.67 -1.18
CA ALA A 43 -19.47 10.75 -2.63
C ALA A 43 -20.80 10.14 -3.13
N LEU A 44 -21.26 9.03 -2.54
CA LEU A 44 -22.58 8.46 -2.82
C LEU A 44 -23.70 9.42 -2.43
N ALA A 45 -23.62 10.01 -1.23
CA ALA A 45 -24.61 10.99 -0.75
C ALA A 45 -24.67 12.24 -1.64
N ALA A 46 -23.53 12.64 -2.22
CA ALA A 46 -23.44 13.76 -3.16
C ALA A 46 -23.81 13.39 -4.62
N GLY A 47 -24.21 12.14 -4.89
CA GLY A 47 -24.53 11.67 -6.24
C GLY A 47 -23.32 11.54 -7.17
N ARG A 48 -22.09 11.53 -6.63
CA ARG A 48 -20.81 11.48 -7.38
C ARG A 48 -20.08 10.16 -7.17
N ALA A 49 -20.79 9.05 -7.33
CA ALA A 49 -20.26 7.72 -7.04
C ALA A 49 -18.98 7.39 -7.82
N SER A 50 -18.87 7.82 -9.09
CA SER A 50 -17.68 7.56 -9.90
C SER A 50 -16.41 8.19 -9.31
N LEU A 51 -16.45 9.48 -8.96
CA LEU A 51 -15.35 10.14 -8.24
C LEU A 51 -15.08 9.51 -6.87
N GLY A 52 -16.13 9.07 -6.17
CA GLY A 52 -16.01 8.35 -4.91
C GLY A 52 -15.21 7.07 -5.02
N VAL A 53 -15.46 6.26 -6.06
CA VAL A 53 -14.72 5.03 -6.34
C VAL A 53 -13.25 5.35 -6.63
N VAL A 54 -12.96 6.37 -7.43
CA VAL A 54 -11.58 6.78 -7.73
C VAL A 54 -10.84 7.21 -6.45
N ALA A 55 -11.49 8.03 -5.62
CA ALA A 55 -10.93 8.44 -4.34
C ALA A 55 -10.71 7.23 -3.41
N ALA A 56 -11.64 6.28 -3.37
CA ALA A 56 -11.50 5.07 -2.56
C ALA A 56 -10.36 4.15 -3.05
N ILE A 57 -10.20 3.98 -4.37
CA ILE A 57 -9.07 3.25 -4.96
C ILE A 57 -7.74 3.93 -4.56
N ALA A 58 -7.68 5.25 -4.66
CA ALA A 58 -6.48 5.99 -4.29
C ALA A 58 -6.17 5.89 -2.79
N ALA A 59 -7.19 5.96 -1.93
CA ALA A 59 -7.07 5.75 -0.49
C ALA A 59 -6.56 4.33 -0.18
N MET A 60 -7.07 3.30 -0.86
CA MET A 60 -6.59 1.93 -0.73
C MET A 60 -5.11 1.80 -1.13
N LEU A 61 -4.73 2.36 -2.28
CA LEU A 61 -3.34 2.35 -2.76
C LEU A 61 -2.39 3.10 -1.83
N ALA A 62 -2.85 4.23 -1.27
CA ALA A 62 -2.11 4.96 -0.23
C ALA A 62 -1.96 4.11 1.05
N GLY A 63 -2.97 3.33 1.41
CA GLY A 63 -2.98 2.44 2.57
C GLY A 63 -1.98 1.30 2.45
N ILE A 64 -1.82 0.73 1.26
CA ILE A 64 -0.75 -0.27 0.97
C ILE A 64 0.64 0.32 1.25
N ASN A 65 0.82 1.60 0.97
CA ASN A 65 2.07 2.31 1.23
C ASN A 65 2.21 2.80 2.68
N ASP A 66 1.15 2.74 3.47
CA ASP A 66 1.15 3.10 4.88
C ASP A 66 1.88 2.03 5.70
N ARG A 67 3.18 2.26 5.97
CA ARG A 67 3.98 1.44 6.89
C ARG A 67 4.48 2.29 8.02
N PRO A 68 4.62 1.76 9.26
CA PRO A 68 5.16 2.51 10.40
C PRO A 68 6.45 3.26 10.05
N GLY A 69 6.56 4.51 10.51
CA GLY A 69 7.72 5.37 10.25
C GLY A 69 7.46 6.84 10.61
N SER A 70 8.51 7.66 10.57
CA SER A 70 8.43 9.10 10.86
C SER A 70 7.47 9.83 9.90
N ARG A 71 6.93 10.97 10.34
CA ARG A 71 6.02 11.81 9.53
C ARG A 71 6.63 12.17 8.17
N ARG A 72 7.91 12.58 8.14
CA ARG A 72 8.61 12.94 6.89
C ARG A 72 8.71 11.77 5.91
N THR A 73 9.08 10.60 6.41
CA THR A 73 9.19 9.38 5.58
C THR A 73 7.82 8.94 5.06
N SER A 74 6.76 9.14 5.86
CA SER A 74 5.37 8.84 5.50
C SER A 74 4.90 9.65 4.29
N VAL A 75 5.14 10.96 4.32
CA VAL A 75 4.78 11.87 3.20
C VAL A 75 5.44 11.40 1.92
N ARG A 76 6.73 11.07 1.94
CA ARG A 76 7.43 10.59 0.74
C ARG A 76 6.91 9.22 0.27
N ARG A 77 6.64 8.29 1.20
CA ARG A 77 6.20 6.93 0.88
C ARG A 77 4.77 6.85 0.35
N ILE A 78 3.90 7.78 0.73
CA ILE A 78 2.51 7.82 0.27
C ILE A 78 2.36 8.82 -0.88
N GLY A 79 2.87 10.03 -0.73
CA GLY A 79 2.67 11.13 -1.66
C GLY A 79 3.35 10.93 -3.01
N VAL A 80 4.60 10.45 -3.03
CA VAL A 80 5.32 10.26 -4.32
C VAL A 80 4.65 9.18 -5.17
N PRO A 81 4.32 7.99 -4.63
CA PRO A 81 3.53 7.03 -5.39
C PRO A 81 2.18 7.60 -5.81
N ALA A 82 1.47 8.32 -4.93
CA ALA A 82 0.14 8.84 -5.25
C ALA A 82 0.15 9.81 -6.45
N LEU A 83 1.19 10.65 -6.54
CA LEU A 83 1.39 11.52 -7.70
C LEU A 83 1.65 10.71 -8.97
N ALA A 84 2.44 9.65 -8.89
CA ALA A 84 2.68 8.77 -10.03
C ALA A 84 1.42 7.96 -10.41
N GLY A 85 0.61 7.53 -9.45
CA GLY A 85 -0.67 6.89 -9.69
C GLY A 85 -1.66 7.83 -10.37
N ALA A 86 -1.71 9.10 -9.97
CA ALA A 86 -2.51 10.13 -10.64
C ALA A 86 -2.02 10.41 -12.08
N ALA A 87 -0.70 10.48 -12.28
CA ALA A 87 -0.11 10.60 -13.62
C ALA A 87 -0.43 9.37 -14.48
N GLY A 88 -0.35 8.18 -13.90
CA GLY A 88 -0.75 6.93 -14.53
C GLY A 88 -2.21 6.96 -14.94
N LEU A 89 -3.10 7.36 -14.03
CA LEU A 89 -4.53 7.51 -14.31
C LEU A 89 -4.79 8.41 -15.51
N LEU A 90 -4.13 9.57 -15.59
CA LEU A 90 -4.20 10.45 -16.75
C LEU A 90 -3.74 9.77 -18.04
N VAL A 91 -2.53 9.20 -18.02
CA VAL A 91 -1.95 8.52 -19.19
C VAL A 91 -2.88 7.40 -19.65
N GLY A 92 -3.38 6.58 -18.72
CA GLY A 92 -4.32 5.50 -18.98
C GLY A 92 -5.63 5.99 -19.60
N THR A 93 -6.25 7.02 -19.04
CA THR A 93 -7.52 7.56 -19.57
C THR A 93 -7.34 8.11 -20.98
N TYR A 94 -6.31 8.92 -21.24
CA TYR A 94 -6.09 9.45 -22.59
C TYR A 94 -5.67 8.35 -23.57
N ALA A 95 -4.82 7.42 -23.16
CA ALA A 95 -4.41 6.29 -23.99
C ALA A 95 -5.60 5.39 -24.34
N GLY A 96 -6.45 5.05 -23.38
CA GLY A 96 -7.64 4.24 -23.60
C GLY A 96 -8.67 4.89 -24.53
N LEU A 97 -8.76 6.22 -24.53
CA LEU A 97 -9.65 6.96 -25.42
C LEU A 97 -9.14 7.07 -26.87
N HIS A 98 -7.82 7.10 -27.08
CA HIS A 98 -7.23 7.46 -28.39
C HIS A 98 -6.42 6.34 -29.05
N LEU A 99 -5.98 5.33 -28.31
CA LEU A 99 -5.17 4.23 -28.84
C LEU A 99 -6.01 2.97 -29.07
N GLY A 100 -5.73 2.28 -30.17
CA GLY A 100 -6.21 0.90 -30.37
C GLY A 100 -5.52 -0.09 -29.43
N THR A 101 -6.08 -1.29 -29.31
CA THR A 101 -5.64 -2.34 -28.37
C THR A 101 -4.15 -2.67 -28.43
N VAL A 102 -3.58 -2.79 -29.64
CA VAL A 102 -2.14 -3.07 -29.83
C VAL A 102 -1.27 -1.93 -29.31
N ALA A 103 -1.58 -0.69 -29.67
CA ALA A 103 -0.81 0.48 -29.26
C ALA A 103 -0.91 0.73 -27.74
N LEU A 104 -2.11 0.53 -27.17
CA LEU A 104 -2.32 0.58 -25.72
C LEU A 104 -1.50 -0.50 -25.01
N THR A 105 -1.47 -1.72 -25.54
CA THR A 105 -0.67 -2.82 -24.97
C THR A 105 0.81 -2.48 -25.00
N ALA A 106 1.34 -2.00 -26.13
CA ALA A 106 2.73 -1.57 -26.26
C ALA A 106 3.08 -0.44 -25.28
N LEU A 107 2.19 0.54 -25.10
CA LEU A 107 2.36 1.63 -24.12
C LEU A 107 2.44 1.08 -22.68
N LEU A 108 1.49 0.24 -22.28
CA LEU A 108 1.47 -0.34 -20.94
C LEU A 108 2.68 -1.26 -20.69
N THR A 109 3.14 -1.99 -21.70
CA THR A 109 4.38 -2.76 -21.64
C THR A 109 5.58 -1.85 -21.44
N GLY A 110 5.68 -0.75 -22.20
CA GLY A 110 6.77 0.23 -22.05
C GLY A 110 6.79 0.88 -20.67
N LEU A 111 5.63 1.31 -20.17
CA LEU A 111 5.48 1.79 -18.79
C LEU A 111 5.88 0.71 -17.78
N GLY A 112 5.52 -0.55 -18.04
CA GLY A 112 5.86 -1.70 -17.20
C GLY A 112 7.36 -1.90 -17.07
N LEU A 113 8.08 -1.85 -18.19
CA LEU A 113 9.54 -1.96 -18.24
C LEU A 113 10.20 -0.78 -17.52
N ALA A 114 9.72 0.45 -17.75
CA ALA A 114 10.24 1.64 -17.08
C ALA A 114 10.01 1.57 -15.56
N ALA A 115 8.80 1.21 -15.13
CA ALA A 115 8.46 1.03 -13.72
C ALA A 115 9.30 -0.09 -13.06
N GLY A 116 9.52 -1.20 -13.78
CA GLY A 116 10.39 -2.29 -13.35
C GLY A 116 11.84 -1.85 -13.16
N ALA A 117 12.40 -1.10 -14.12
CA ALA A 117 13.75 -0.56 -14.03
C ALA A 117 13.91 0.39 -12.83
N VAL A 118 12.94 1.30 -12.63
CA VAL A 118 12.94 2.25 -11.50
C VAL A 118 12.76 1.53 -10.15
N SER A 119 12.09 0.37 -10.13
CA SER A 119 11.82 -0.37 -8.89
C SER A 119 13.08 -0.85 -8.17
N ALA A 120 14.20 -1.04 -8.89
CA ALA A 120 15.48 -1.46 -8.31
C ALA A 120 16.12 -0.39 -7.39
N VAL A 121 15.73 0.88 -7.53
CA VAL A 121 16.32 1.99 -6.75
C VAL A 121 15.92 1.93 -5.27
N GLY A 122 14.76 1.37 -4.96
CA GLY A 122 14.33 1.15 -3.57
C GLY A 122 12.82 1.16 -3.36
N PRO A 123 12.36 1.04 -2.10
CA PRO A 123 10.96 0.77 -1.79
C PRO A 123 9.98 1.85 -2.25
N VAL A 124 10.36 3.13 -2.20
CA VAL A 124 9.51 4.23 -2.69
C VAL A 124 9.43 4.18 -4.21
N ALA A 125 10.56 3.97 -4.89
CA ALA A 125 10.62 3.92 -6.34
C ALA A 125 9.79 2.75 -6.89
N SER A 126 9.84 1.59 -6.22
CA SER A 126 8.99 0.45 -6.54
C SER A 126 7.50 0.76 -6.37
N ALA A 127 7.10 1.36 -5.24
CA ALA A 127 5.71 1.77 -5.02
C ALA A 127 5.24 2.80 -6.06
N THR A 128 6.10 3.73 -6.46
CA THR A 128 5.84 4.70 -7.53
C THR A 128 5.59 4.00 -8.87
N GLY A 129 6.44 3.04 -9.24
CA GLY A 129 6.27 2.25 -10.46
C GLY A 129 4.96 1.46 -10.45
N THR A 130 4.64 0.77 -9.34
CA THR A 130 3.39 0.03 -9.21
C THR A 130 2.18 0.95 -9.29
N GLN A 131 2.16 2.08 -8.60
CA GLN A 131 1.02 2.99 -8.64
C GLN A 131 0.86 3.63 -10.03
N LEU A 132 1.95 3.98 -10.72
CA LEU A 132 1.90 4.44 -12.12
C LEU A 132 1.21 3.41 -13.02
N LEU A 133 1.59 2.13 -12.91
CA LEU A 133 0.99 1.06 -13.72
C LEU A 133 -0.47 0.80 -13.38
N VAL A 134 -0.79 0.70 -12.08
CA VAL A 134 -2.16 0.48 -11.63
C VAL A 134 -3.05 1.65 -12.05
N GLY A 135 -2.57 2.89 -11.87
CA GLY A 135 -3.27 4.09 -12.33
C GLY A 135 -3.52 4.04 -13.83
N SER A 136 -2.50 3.70 -14.63
CA SER A 136 -2.62 3.59 -16.09
C SER A 136 -3.61 2.51 -16.51
N ALA A 137 -3.59 1.35 -15.85
CA ALA A 137 -4.52 0.26 -16.12
C ALA A 137 -5.96 0.63 -15.76
N VAL A 138 -6.16 1.27 -14.59
CA VAL A 138 -7.47 1.76 -14.16
C VAL A 138 -8.00 2.82 -15.12
N GLY A 139 -7.18 3.79 -15.50
CA GLY A 139 -7.58 4.86 -16.42
C GLY A 139 -7.95 4.35 -17.81
N ALA A 140 -7.22 3.35 -18.32
CA ALA A 140 -7.49 2.77 -19.63
C ALA A 140 -8.67 1.77 -19.62
N GLY A 141 -8.86 1.03 -18.51
CA GLY A 141 -9.85 -0.04 -18.40
C GLY A 141 -11.20 0.41 -17.82
N MET A 142 -11.26 1.53 -17.11
CA MET A 142 -12.49 2.09 -16.57
C MET A 142 -12.80 3.40 -17.30
N PRO A 143 -13.65 3.41 -18.34
CA PRO A 143 -14.10 4.64 -18.97
C PRO A 143 -14.90 5.45 -17.93
N LEU A 144 -14.21 6.41 -17.32
CA LEU A 144 -14.77 7.27 -16.29
C LEU A 144 -15.65 8.31 -16.98
N PRO A 145 -16.93 8.44 -16.59
CA PRO A 145 -17.84 9.42 -17.18
C PRO A 145 -17.41 10.86 -16.86
N ASP A 146 -16.68 11.04 -15.76
CA ASP A 146 -16.20 12.34 -15.33
C ASP A 146 -14.91 12.73 -16.08
N PRO A 147 -14.77 14.02 -16.42
CA PRO A 147 -13.59 14.51 -17.11
C PRO A 147 -12.36 14.42 -16.22
N ALA A 148 -11.19 14.22 -16.84
CA ALA A 148 -9.91 13.98 -16.15
C ALA A 148 -9.56 15.05 -15.08
N TRP A 149 -9.99 16.30 -15.29
CA TRP A 149 -9.78 17.38 -14.31
C TRP A 149 -10.55 17.20 -13.00
N GLN A 150 -11.58 16.34 -12.94
CA GLN A 150 -12.27 15.94 -11.72
C GLN A 150 -11.71 14.65 -11.14
N THR A 151 -11.37 13.71 -12.03
CA THR A 151 -10.93 12.36 -11.65
C THR A 151 -9.56 12.36 -10.99
N VAL A 152 -8.63 13.17 -11.49
CA VAL A 152 -7.29 13.34 -10.91
C VAL A 152 -7.32 13.96 -9.52
N PRO A 153 -7.98 15.11 -9.27
CA PRO A 153 -8.07 15.63 -7.92
C PRO A 153 -8.88 14.72 -7.00
N ALA A 154 -9.87 13.98 -7.49
CA ALA A 154 -10.55 12.96 -6.67
C ALA A 154 -9.58 11.85 -6.23
N PHE A 155 -8.74 11.36 -7.14
CA PHE A 155 -7.67 10.40 -6.82
C PHE A 155 -6.70 10.99 -5.77
N LEU A 156 -6.19 12.19 -6.00
CA LEU A 156 -5.27 12.84 -5.07
C LEU A 156 -5.92 13.17 -3.72
N ALA A 157 -7.21 13.51 -3.70
CA ALA A 157 -7.97 13.72 -2.48
C ALA A 157 -8.10 12.42 -1.68
N GLY A 158 -8.35 11.28 -2.33
CA GLY A 158 -8.38 9.97 -1.67
C GLY A 158 -7.06 9.59 -1.02
N ALA A 159 -5.96 9.69 -1.78
CA ALA A 159 -4.62 9.42 -1.24
C ALA A 159 -4.19 10.44 -0.17
N GLY A 160 -4.52 11.72 -0.39
CA GLY A 160 -4.25 12.83 0.50
C GLY A 160 -5.03 12.72 1.81
N TRP A 161 -6.28 12.24 1.77
CA TRP A 161 -7.09 12.01 2.96
C TRP A 161 -6.46 10.96 3.88
N LEU A 162 -5.98 9.84 3.34
CA LEU A 162 -5.25 8.86 4.13
C LEU A 162 -3.96 9.46 4.71
N LEU A 163 -3.23 10.25 3.92
CA LEU A 163 -2.03 10.94 4.39
C LEU A 163 -2.36 11.91 5.54
N LEU A 164 -3.45 12.67 5.43
CA LEU A 164 -3.93 13.56 6.49
C LEU A 164 -4.31 12.78 7.75
N LEU A 165 -5.11 11.73 7.62
CA LEU A 165 -5.45 10.84 8.75
C LEU A 165 -4.20 10.28 9.42
N ARG A 166 -3.19 9.91 8.65
CA ARG A 166 -1.91 9.43 9.19
C ARG A 166 -1.14 10.52 9.96
N LEU A 167 -1.21 11.77 9.52
CA LEU A 167 -0.54 12.89 10.18
C LEU A 167 -1.29 13.35 11.44
N VAL A 168 -2.62 13.29 11.43
CA VAL A 168 -3.51 13.74 12.53
C VAL A 168 -3.74 12.65 13.58
N LEU A 169 -3.75 11.36 13.20
CA LEU A 169 -3.80 10.21 14.11
C LEU A 169 -2.44 9.48 14.10
N PRO A 170 -1.44 9.97 14.85
CA PRO A 170 -0.16 9.28 15.01
C PRO A 170 -0.39 7.89 15.60
N THR A 171 0.35 6.91 15.09
CA THR A 171 0.36 5.58 15.70
C THR A 171 0.90 5.72 17.15
N PRO A 172 0.24 5.13 18.17
CA PRO A 172 0.49 5.39 19.60
C PRO A 172 1.90 5.06 20.11
N ALA A 173 2.75 4.38 19.33
CA ALA A 173 4.18 4.27 19.61
C ALA A 173 4.92 5.63 19.63
N SER A 174 4.29 6.71 19.19
CA SER A 174 4.81 8.08 19.29
C SER A 174 4.47 8.80 20.59
N LEU A 175 3.55 8.27 21.40
CA LEU A 175 3.19 8.81 22.72
C LEU A 175 3.92 8.10 23.87
N ALA A 176 4.51 6.92 23.62
CA ALA A 176 5.44 6.27 24.54
C ALA A 176 6.83 6.90 24.44
N GLY A 177 6.92 8.15 24.88
CA GLY A 177 7.94 8.63 25.81
C GLY A 177 9.43 8.63 25.45
N ASP A 178 10.01 7.62 24.79
CA ASP A 178 11.46 7.50 24.79
C ASP A 178 12.11 7.03 23.48
N LEU A 179 13.07 7.86 23.07
CA LEU A 179 14.21 7.59 22.20
C LEU A 179 13.95 7.57 20.68
N ARG A 180 14.53 8.60 20.06
CA ARG A 180 14.66 8.94 18.63
C ARG A 180 15.35 7.87 17.74
N LEU A 181 15.39 6.61 18.17
CA LEU A 181 16.05 5.47 17.52
C LEU A 181 15.15 4.21 17.35
N GLY A 182 13.95 4.15 17.94
CA GLY A 182 13.12 2.91 18.01
C GLY A 182 12.36 2.50 16.72
N TYR A 183 12.09 3.45 15.81
CA TYR A 183 11.12 3.23 14.72
C TYR A 183 11.43 2.10 13.72
N ARG A 184 12.67 1.58 13.68
CA ARG A 184 13.11 0.62 12.67
C ARG A 184 13.25 -0.81 13.17
N PHE A 185 13.25 -1.02 14.48
CA PHE A 185 13.62 -2.31 15.06
C PHE A 185 12.73 -2.79 16.21
N ASP A 186 11.74 -2.03 16.69
CA ASP A 186 11.00 -2.43 17.90
C ASP A 186 10.18 -3.72 17.74
N GLY A 187 9.57 -3.96 16.59
CA GLY A 187 8.86 -5.23 16.36
C GLY A 187 9.82 -6.43 16.26
N GLU A 188 10.95 -6.24 15.59
CA GLU A 188 11.97 -7.29 15.42
C GLU A 188 12.76 -7.53 16.71
N ARG A 189 13.05 -6.48 17.48
CA ARG A 189 13.74 -6.55 18.78
C ARG A 189 12.84 -7.04 19.89
N ALA A 190 11.55 -6.70 19.90
CA ALA A 190 10.60 -7.30 20.84
C ALA A 190 10.47 -8.80 20.57
N ALA A 191 10.37 -9.20 19.29
CA ALA A 191 10.36 -10.62 18.94
C ALA A 191 11.68 -11.33 19.31
N VAL A 192 12.83 -10.68 19.12
CA VAL A 192 14.13 -11.22 19.56
C VAL A 192 14.24 -11.26 21.09
N ALA A 193 13.74 -10.24 21.79
CA ALA A 193 13.70 -10.19 23.25
C ALA A 193 12.82 -11.31 23.81
N ASP A 194 11.63 -11.52 23.26
CA ASP A 194 10.73 -12.62 23.63
C ASP A 194 11.41 -13.99 23.44
N VAL A 195 12.22 -14.14 22.37
CA VAL A 195 13.01 -15.37 22.15
C VAL A 195 14.09 -15.52 23.21
N TYR A 196 14.84 -14.46 23.53
CA TYR A 196 15.86 -14.52 24.58
C TYR A 196 15.26 -14.77 25.97
N GLU A 197 14.09 -14.19 26.24
CA GLU A 197 13.37 -14.35 27.51
C GLU A 197 12.79 -15.76 27.63
N ALA A 198 12.27 -16.33 26.53
CA ALA A 198 11.87 -17.73 26.47
C ALA A 198 13.06 -18.69 26.67
N VAL A 199 14.24 -18.37 26.12
CA VAL A 199 15.47 -19.14 26.33
C VAL A 199 15.93 -19.05 27.78
N ALA A 200 15.89 -17.85 28.39
CA ALA A 200 16.24 -17.66 29.79
C ALA A 200 15.31 -18.46 30.73
N ALA A 201 14.00 -18.44 30.47
CA ALA A 201 13.03 -19.23 31.24
C ALA A 201 13.26 -20.74 31.13
N LEU A 202 13.75 -21.22 29.98
CA LEU A 202 14.14 -22.62 29.79
C LEU A 202 15.41 -23.00 30.55
N LEU A 203 16.35 -22.06 30.70
CA LEU A 203 17.58 -22.26 31.46
C LEU A 203 17.33 -22.22 32.97
N ASP A 204 16.43 -21.35 33.45
CA ASP A 204 16.05 -21.26 34.87
C ASP A 204 15.21 -22.48 35.34
N ALA A 205 14.65 -23.24 34.40
CA ALA A 205 13.85 -24.43 34.68
C ALA A 205 14.68 -25.73 34.86
N ILE A 206 16.02 -25.64 34.74
CA ILE A 206 16.98 -26.75 34.90
C ILE A 206 17.73 -26.57 36.22
#